data_AF-A0A965L0R8-F1
#
_entry.id   AF-A0A965L0R8-F1
#
_cell.length_a   1.000
_cell.length_b   1.000
_cell.length_c   1.000
_cell.angle_alpha   90.00
_cell.angle_beta   90.00
_cell.angle_gamma   90.00
#
_symmetry.space_group_name_H-M   'P 1'
#
loop_
_entity.id
_entity.type
_entity.pdbx_description
1 polymer ?
#
loop_
_entity_poly.entity_id
_entity_poly.type
_entity_poly.pdbx_seq_one_letter_code
_entity_poly.pdbx_strand_id
1 'polypeptide(L)' 'MPLGNKRNYKKEYREYHGKPEQIRRRAGRNAARRKVAKRRGLAAIRGKDVNHRDGNTWNNSSSNLTVEPKSVNRGRKY' A
#
# COMPACT_ATOMS: atom_id res chain seq x y z
N MET A 1 -15.35 22.20 -19.72
CA MET A 1 -14.59 21.26 -18.84
C MET A 1 -13.40 22.04 -18.29
N PRO A 2 -13.33 22.40 -16.99
CA PRO A 2 -12.24 23.23 -16.50
C PRO A 2 -10.93 22.43 -16.50
N LEU A 3 -9.88 23.07 -17.00
CA LEU A 3 -8.52 22.55 -17.11
C LEU A 3 -8.05 22.04 -15.75
N GLY A 4 -7.78 20.73 -15.67
CA GLY A 4 -7.39 20.04 -14.44
C GLY A 4 -6.22 20.74 -13.75
N ASN A 5 -6.43 21.09 -12.48
CA ASN A 5 -5.38 21.55 -11.58
C ASN A 5 -4.16 20.62 -11.72
N LYS A 6 -3.07 21.11 -12.33
CA LYS A 6 -1.83 20.34 -12.47
C LYS A 6 -1.38 19.95 -11.06
N ARG A 7 -1.40 18.65 -10.75
CA ARG A 7 -0.95 18.12 -9.46
C ARG A 7 0.50 18.54 -9.24
N ASN A 8 0.75 19.34 -8.21
CA ASN A 8 2.09 19.75 -7.86
C ASN A 8 2.77 18.65 -7.02
N TYR A 9 3.37 17.69 -7.72
CA TYR A 9 4.06 16.55 -7.09
C TYR A 9 5.17 16.96 -6.11
N LYS A 10 5.87 18.08 -6.36
CA LYS A 10 6.91 18.60 -5.44
C LYS A 10 6.29 19.05 -4.11
N LYS A 11 5.17 19.77 -4.17
CA LYS A 11 4.43 20.22 -2.99
C LYS A 11 3.86 19.02 -2.20
N GLU A 12 3.21 18.08 -2.90
CA GLU A 12 2.65 16.86 -2.29
C GLU A 12 3.72 15.99 -1.61
N TYR A 13 4.89 15.86 -2.23
CA TYR A 13 5.99 15.14 -1.62
C TYR A 13 6.46 15.84 -0.33
N ARG A 14 6.68 17.15 -0.37
CA ARG A 14 7.10 17.91 0.81
C ARG A 14 6.08 17.86 1.96
N GLU A 15 4.79 17.95 1.63
CA GLU A 15 3.73 18.07 2.64
C GLU A 15 3.21 16.73 3.15
N TYR A 16 3.36 15.65 2.37
CA TYR A 16 2.82 14.34 2.70
C TYR A 16 3.85 13.21 2.59
N HIS A 17 4.32 12.88 1.37
CA HIS A 17 5.12 11.65 1.16
C HIS A 17 6.51 11.69 1.79
N GLY A 18 7.06 12.88 2.04
CA GLY A 18 8.35 13.12 2.68
C GLY A 18 8.28 13.10 4.21
N LYS A 19 7.07 13.05 4.81
CA LYS A 19 6.94 12.94 6.25
C LYS A 19 7.52 11.60 6.73
N PRO A 20 8.29 11.57 7.82
CA PRO A 20 8.91 10.35 8.33
C PRO A 20 7.88 9.25 8.62
N GLU A 21 6.68 9.63 9.08
CA GLU A 21 5.58 8.70 9.28
C GLU A 21 5.10 8.04 7.97
N GLN A 22 4.94 8.80 6.89
CA GLN A 22 4.50 8.27 5.60
C GLN A 22 5.59 7.37 4.97
N ILE A 23 6.86 7.76 5.10
CA ILE A 23 8.01 6.93 4.71
C ILE A 23 7.98 5.60 5.49
N ARG A 24 7.77 5.66 6.80
CA ARG A 24 7.67 4.48 7.66
C ARG A 24 6.48 3.58 7.28
N ARG A 25 5.28 4.14 7.05
CA ARG A 25 4.10 3.39 6.55
C ARG A 25 4.36 2.75 5.18
N ARG A 26 5.08 3.44 4.29
CA ARG A 26 5.52 2.89 2.99
C ARG A 26 6.49 1.72 3.18
N ALA A 27 7.45 1.84 4.09
CA ALA A 27 8.38 0.76 4.42
C ALA A 27 7.64 -0.47 4.96
N GLY A 28 6.66 -0.28 5.85
CA GLY A 28 5.80 -1.36 6.36
C GLY A 28 5.06 -2.11 5.24
N ARG A 29 4.40 -1.38 4.34
CA ARG A 29 3.73 -1.98 3.16
C ARG A 29 4.69 -2.73 2.24
N ASN A 30 5.89 -2.20 2.01
CA ASN A 30 6.90 -2.88 1.20
C ASN A 30 7.40 -4.17 1.87
N ALA A 31 7.59 -4.15 3.19
CA ALA A 31 7.97 -5.33 3.96
C ALA A 31 6.88 -6.42 3.89
N ALA A 32 5.59 -6.04 4.04
CA ALA A 32 4.47 -6.95 3.85
C ALA A 32 4.49 -7.60 2.45
N ARG A 33 4.65 -6.78 1.39
CA ARG A 33 4.70 -7.28 0.01
C ARG A 33 5.84 -8.26 -0.20
N ARG A 34 7.04 -7.98 0.33
CA ARG A 34 8.19 -8.89 0.27
C ARG A 34 7.94 -10.20 1.01
N LYS A 35 7.37 -10.14 2.23
CA LYS A 35 7.03 -11.36 3.01
C LYS A 35 6.03 -12.24 2.26
N VAL A 36 4.98 -11.64 1.70
CA VAL A 36 3.98 -12.38 0.91
C VAL A 36 4.60 -12.95 -0.36
N ALA A 37 5.42 -12.17 -1.07
CA ALA A 37 6.13 -12.64 -2.25
C ALA A 37 7.05 -13.83 -1.95
N LYS A 38 7.78 -13.79 -0.82
CA LYS A 38 8.64 -14.90 -0.39
C LYS A 38 7.85 -16.17 -0.04
N ARG A 39 6.66 -16.02 0.55
CA ARG A 39 5.81 -17.15 0.98
C ARG A 39 4.98 -17.78 -0.15
N ARG A 40 4.38 -16.95 -1.01
CA ARG A 40 3.41 -17.39 -2.03
C ARG A 40 3.93 -17.28 -3.47
N GLY A 41 5.12 -16.72 -3.66
CA GLY A 41 5.68 -16.41 -4.98
C GLY A 41 5.14 -15.12 -5.58
N LEU A 42 5.90 -14.55 -6.51
CA LEU A 42 5.53 -13.33 -7.24
C LEU A 42 4.28 -13.53 -8.12
N ALA A 43 4.08 -14.73 -8.65
CA ALA A 43 2.91 -15.08 -9.46
C ALA A 43 1.60 -14.92 -8.66
N ALA A 44 1.58 -15.35 -7.40
CA ALA A 44 0.40 -15.28 -6.55
C ALA A 44 -0.03 -13.85 -6.21
N ILE A 45 0.90 -12.88 -6.25
CA ILE A 45 0.63 -11.46 -6.02
C ILE A 45 0.51 -10.64 -7.32
N ARG A 46 0.72 -11.27 -8.48
CA ARG A 46 0.64 -10.57 -9.76
C ARG A 46 -0.80 -10.11 -9.99
N GLY A 47 -0.98 -8.81 -10.20
CA GLY A 47 -2.31 -8.23 -10.37
C GLY A 47 -3.16 -8.10 -9.10
N LYS A 48 -2.63 -8.50 -7.93
CA LYS A 48 -3.31 -8.42 -6.63
C LYS A 48 -2.61 -7.42 -5.70
N ASP A 49 -3.35 -6.93 -4.71
CA ASP A 49 -2.83 -6.05 -3.66
C ASP A 49 -2.70 -6.83 -2.35
N VAL A 50 -1.72 -6.43 -1.52
CA VAL A 50 -1.53 -6.98 -0.16
C VAL A 50 -2.25 -6.06 0.80
N ASN A 51 -3.21 -6.60 1.56
CA ASN A 51 -4.00 -5.88 2.53
C ASN A 51 -3.58 -6.23 3.97
N HIS A 52 -3.67 -5.25 4.86
CA HIS A 52 -3.51 -5.41 6.31
C HIS A 52 -4.90 -5.42 6.93
N ARG A 53 -5.33 -6.53 7.54
CA ARG A 53 -6.69 -6.68 8.08
C ARG A 53 -7.00 -5.68 9.19
N ASP A 54 -6.01 -5.36 10.01
CA ASP A 54 -6.10 -4.42 11.13
C ASP A 54 -5.92 -2.94 10.73
N GLY A 55 -5.70 -2.64 9.45
CA GLY A 55 -5.39 -1.29 8.97
C GLY A 55 -4.02 -0.76 9.40
N ASN A 56 -3.25 -1.53 10.17
CA ASN A 56 -1.94 -1.14 10.67
C ASN A 56 -0.83 -1.66 9.76
N THR A 57 -0.24 -0.75 8.98
CA THR A 57 0.87 -1.06 8.05
C THR A 57 2.13 -1.62 8.72
N TRP A 58 2.24 -1.53 10.06
CA TRP A 58 3.36 -2.09 10.83
C TRP A 58 3.18 -3.56 11.17
N ASN A 59 1.94 -4.04 11.25
CA ASN A 59 1.66 -5.41 11.61
C ASN A 59 1.84 -6.32 10.39
N ASN A 60 3.09 -6.70 10.15
CA ASN A 60 3.50 -7.56 9.04
C ASN A 60 3.44 -9.05 9.40
N SER A 61 2.56 -9.43 10.31
CA SER A 61 2.30 -10.82 10.69
C SER A 61 1.60 -11.55 9.55
N SER A 62 2.00 -12.79 9.32
CA SER A 62 1.55 -13.61 8.18
C SER A 62 0.04 -13.88 8.17
N SER A 63 -0.60 -13.83 9.34
CA SER A 63 -2.05 -13.94 9.59
C SER A 63 -2.82 -12.63 9.33
N ASN A 64 -2.16 -11.48 9.46
CA ASN A 64 -2.74 -10.16 9.23
C ASN A 64 -2.68 -9.74 7.74
N LEU A 65 -1.77 -10.33 6.97
CA LEU A 65 -1.57 -10.03 5.56
C LEU A 65 -2.43 -10.93 4.65
N THR A 66 -3.37 -10.33 3.93
CA THR A 66 -4.17 -11.01 2.90
C THR A 66 -3.79 -10.54 1.50
N VAL A 67 -3.96 -11.42 0.52
CA VAL A 67 -3.75 -11.09 -0.90
C VAL A 67 -5.12 -11.06 -1.55
N GLU A 68 -5.50 -9.89 -2.03
CA GLU A 68 -6.85 -9.64 -2.54
C GLU A 68 -6.81 -8.98 -3.92
N PRO A 69 -7.87 -9.11 -4.74
CA PRO A 69 -7.98 -8.38 -5.98
C PRO A 69 -7.90 -6.86 -5.73
N LYS A 70 -7.26 -6.14 -6.65
CA LYS A 70 -7.12 -4.67 -6.59
C LYS A 70 -8.46 -3.96 -6.43
N SER A 71 -9.49 -4.42 -7.14
CA SER A 71 -10.84 -3.85 -7.09
C SER A 71 -11.43 -3.92 -5.69
N VAL A 72 -11.28 -5.08 -5.03
CA VAL A 72 -11.78 -5.31 -3.66
C VAL A 72 -11.01 -4.45 -2.66
N ASN A 73 -9.67 -4.49 -2.70
CA ASN A 73 -8.87 -3.76 -1.72
C ASN A 73 -9.02 -2.24 -1.84
N ARG A 74 -9.10 -1.71 -3.07
CA ARG A 74 -9.24 -0.27 -3.32
C ARG A 74 -10.68 0.24 -3.18
N GLY A 75 -11.65 -0.66 -3.32
CA GLY A 75 -13.07 -0.36 -3.13
C GLY A 75 -13.54 -0.50 -1.67
N ARG A 76 -12.74 -1.14 -0.80
CA ARG A 76 -13.03 -1.20 0.64
C ARG A 76 -13.03 0.22 1.22
N LYS A 77 -14.20 0.62 1.70
CA LYS A 77 -14.35 1.76 2.60
C LYS A 77 -14.09 1.24 4.01
N TYR A 78 -13.01 1.72 4.61
CA TYR A 78 -12.71 1.57 6.03
C TYR A 78 -13.28 2.76 6.79
#